data_AF-A0A934FUT8-F1
#
_entry.id   AF-A0A934FUT8-F1
#
_cell.length_a   1.000
_cell.length_b   1.000
_cell.length_c   1.000
_cell.angle_alpha   90.00
_cell.angle_beta   90.00
_cell.angle_gamma   90.00
#
_symmetry.space_group_name_H-M   'P 1'
#
loop_
_entity.id
_entity.type
_entity.pdbx_description
1 polymer ?
#
loop_
_entity_poly.entity_id
_entity_poly.type
_entity_poly.pdbx_seq_one_letter_code
_entity_poly.pdbx_strand_id
1 'polypeptide(L)'
;MWDVDQQGENDGVHPTQKPTLLFEKPITFHTRRGEVVMEPFSGSGTQLIAAERHGRRCFAMELSPAFVDVAVLRWQRATGQQATLDGDGSSFDDVSAQRSVAAEEHAP
;
A
#
# COMPACT_ATOMS: atom_id res chain seq x y z
N MET A 1 2.70 23.84 -14.15
CA MET A 1 2.86 23.32 -12.76
C MET A 1 1.54 22.72 -12.34
N TRP A 2 1.53 21.57 -11.66
CA TRP A 2 0.28 20.92 -11.27
C TRP A 2 -0.06 21.34 -9.85
N ASP A 3 -1.26 21.87 -9.65
CA ASP A 3 -1.76 22.23 -8.34
C ASP A 3 -2.25 20.96 -7.63
N VAL A 4 -1.60 20.62 -6.52
CA VAL A 4 -1.87 19.46 -5.68
C VAL A 4 -1.62 19.90 -4.24
N ASP A 5 -2.62 19.74 -3.38
CA ASP A 5 -2.44 19.91 -1.94
C ASP A 5 -1.44 18.86 -1.43
N GLN A 6 -0.24 19.30 -1.06
CA GLN A 6 0.86 18.46 -0.59
C GLN A 6 0.62 17.90 0.82
N GLN A 7 -0.27 18.50 1.60
CA GLN A 7 -0.56 18.06 2.97
C GLN A 7 -1.71 17.05 3.00
N GLY A 8 -2.76 17.24 2.18
CA GLY A 8 -3.73 16.23 1.74
C GLY A 8 -4.18 15.14 2.74
N GLU A 9 -4.46 13.93 2.22
CA GLU A 9 -4.88 12.73 2.97
C GLU A 9 -3.74 12.18 3.86
N ASN A 10 -3.21 12.95 4.81
CA ASN A 10 -2.21 12.49 5.77
C ASN A 10 -2.89 12.10 7.10
N ASP A 11 -2.94 10.80 7.37
CA ASP A 11 -3.51 10.20 8.58
C ASP A 11 -2.49 10.10 9.73
N GLY A 12 -1.27 10.64 9.55
CA GLY A 12 -0.21 10.68 10.56
C GLY A 12 0.51 9.34 10.77
N VAL A 13 0.14 8.28 10.04
CA VAL A 13 0.72 6.94 10.19
C VAL A 13 2.12 6.87 9.58
N HIS A 14 2.43 7.69 8.57
CA HIS A 14 3.74 7.76 7.93
C HIS A 14 4.26 9.21 7.85
N PRO A 15 5.51 9.49 8.24
CA PRO A 15 6.03 10.85 8.39
C PRO A 15 6.07 11.66 7.08
N THR A 16 6.15 10.99 5.93
CA THR A 16 6.23 11.63 4.61
C THR A 16 5.19 11.11 3.62
N GLN A 17 3.99 10.76 4.12
CA GLN A 17 2.87 10.31 3.29
C GLN A 17 2.57 11.30 2.16
N LYS A 18 2.49 10.79 0.93
CA LYS A 18 2.13 11.60 -0.24
C LYS A 18 0.62 11.55 -0.48
N PRO A 19 0.02 12.64 -0.97
CA PRO A 19 -1.36 12.63 -1.46
C PRO A 19 -1.52 11.65 -2.63
N THR A 20 -2.61 10.90 -2.65
CA THR A 20 -2.95 9.95 -3.73
C THR A 20 -3.01 10.62 -5.10
N LEU A 21 -3.58 11.82 -5.17
CA LEU A 21 -3.70 12.62 -6.40
C LEU A 21 -2.36 12.82 -7.14
N LEU A 22 -1.24 12.84 -6.41
CA LEU A 22 0.10 12.96 -7.00
C LEU A 22 0.42 11.77 -7.93
N PHE A 23 -0.10 10.59 -7.63
CA PHE A 23 0.09 9.36 -8.40
C PHE A 23 -1.08 9.03 -9.34
N GLU A 24 -2.30 9.44 -9.02
CA GLU A 24 -3.49 9.23 -9.86
C GLU A 24 -3.32 9.83 -11.27
N LYS A 25 -2.81 11.06 -11.35
CA LYS A 25 -2.60 11.75 -12.63
C LYS A 25 -1.56 11.07 -13.54
N PRO A 26 -0.31 10.78 -13.11
CA PRO A 26 0.65 10.09 -13.98
C PRO A 26 0.18 8.68 -14.38
N ILE A 27 -0.47 7.94 -13.47
CA ILE A 27 -1.04 6.62 -13.78
C ILE A 27 -2.08 6.75 -14.89
N THR A 28 -3.03 7.70 -14.78
CA THR A 28 -4.10 7.84 -15.77
C THR A 28 -3.65 8.37 -17.12
N PHE A 29 -2.56 9.14 -17.17
CA PHE A 29 -2.04 9.70 -18.43
C PHE A 29 -1.17 8.70 -19.22
N HIS A 30 -0.46 7.81 -18.54
CA HIS A 30 0.55 6.95 -19.17
C HIS A 30 0.17 5.47 -19.19
N THR A 31 -0.96 5.09 -18.60
CA THR A 31 -1.44 3.71 -18.59
C THR A 31 -2.94 3.63 -18.84
N ARG A 32 -3.42 2.45 -19.22
CA ARG A 32 -4.83 2.09 -19.36
C ARG A 32 -5.28 1.20 -18.20
N ARG A 33 -6.59 1.02 -18.04
CA ARG A 33 -7.15 0.06 -17.08
C ARG A 33 -6.62 -1.34 -17.38
N GLY A 34 -6.27 -2.09 -16.35
CA GLY A 34 -5.67 -3.42 -16.44
C GLY A 34 -4.16 -3.45 -16.69
N GLU A 35 -3.55 -2.32 -17.08
CA GLU A 35 -2.10 -2.24 -17.22
C GLU A 35 -1.39 -2.16 -15.85
N VAL A 36 -0.08 -2.37 -15.90
CA VAL A 36 0.77 -2.53 -14.72
C VAL A 36 1.49 -1.23 -14.37
N VAL A 37 1.58 -0.95 -13.07
CA VAL A 37 2.42 0.11 -12.48
C VAL A 37 3.40 -0.57 -11.52
N MET A 38 4.66 -0.16 -11.56
CA MET A 38 5.71 -0.62 -10.65
C MET A 38 5.97 0.45 -9.60
N GLU A 39 6.03 0.06 -8.33
CA GLU A 39 6.39 0.94 -7.22
C GLU A 39 7.53 0.32 -6.38
N PRO A 40 8.80 0.67 -6.62
CA PRO A 40 9.90 0.07 -5.87
C PRO A 40 10.07 0.60 -4.44
N PHE A 41 9.41 1.70 -4.07
CA PHE A 41 9.57 2.35 -2.76
C PHE A 41 8.20 2.73 -2.16
N SER A 42 7.39 1.70 -1.87
CA SER A 42 5.97 1.86 -1.52
C SER A 42 5.74 2.77 -0.31
N GLY A 43 6.60 2.70 0.71
CA GLY A 43 6.42 3.39 1.99
C GLY A 43 5.00 3.15 2.51
N SER A 44 4.22 4.22 2.63
CA SER A 44 2.82 4.14 3.07
C SER A 44 1.83 3.50 2.07
N GLY A 45 2.22 3.17 0.84
CA GLY A 45 1.33 2.56 -0.16
C GLY A 45 0.47 3.55 -0.96
N THR A 46 0.85 4.82 -1.05
CA THR A 46 0.06 5.85 -1.77
C THR A 46 -0.13 5.49 -3.26
N GLN A 47 0.92 5.06 -3.97
CA GLN A 47 0.80 4.69 -5.39
C GLN A 47 -0.05 3.42 -5.58
N LEU A 48 0.09 2.44 -4.67
CA LEU A 48 -0.73 1.22 -4.65
C LEU A 48 -2.22 1.56 -4.59
N ILE A 49 -2.63 2.45 -3.67
CA ILE A 49 -4.03 2.89 -3.53
C ILE A 49 -4.49 3.65 -4.78
N ALA A 50 -3.67 4.55 -5.33
CA ALA A 50 -4.01 5.29 -6.54
C ALA A 50 -4.20 4.36 -7.76
N ALA A 51 -3.34 3.35 -7.91
CA ALA A 51 -3.45 2.35 -8.97
C ALA A 51 -4.76 1.54 -8.84
N GLU A 52 -5.09 1.08 -7.62
CA GLU A 52 -6.31 0.33 -7.33
C GLU A 52 -7.57 1.14 -7.67
N ARG A 53 -7.67 2.39 -7.20
CA ARG A 53 -8.79 3.31 -7.48
C ARG A 53 -9.03 3.49 -8.98
N HIS A 54 -7.96 3.47 -9.77
CA HIS A 54 -8.04 3.61 -11.22
C HIS A 54 -8.07 2.28 -11.99
N GLY A 55 -8.11 1.14 -11.31
CA GLY A 55 -8.17 -0.19 -11.92
C GLY A 55 -6.89 -0.56 -12.70
N ARG A 56 -5.73 -0.22 -12.15
CA ARG A 56 -4.40 -0.70 -12.60
C ARG A 56 -3.91 -1.76 -11.62
N ARG A 57 -3.05 -2.65 -12.09
CA ARG A 57 -2.33 -3.58 -11.23
C ARG A 57 -1.04 -2.92 -10.75
N CYS A 58 -0.82 -2.87 -9.44
CA CYS A 58 0.41 -2.32 -8.87
C CYS A 58 1.28 -3.43 -8.31
N PHE A 59 2.53 -3.50 -8.74
CA PHE A 59 3.55 -4.31 -8.06
C PHE A 59 4.39 -3.38 -7.21
N ALA A 60 4.19 -3.46 -5.89
CA ALA A 60 4.86 -2.59 -4.93
C ALA A 60 5.90 -3.38 -4.13
N MET A 61 7.02 -2.73 -3.81
CA MET A 61 8.06 -3.26 -2.94
C MET A 61 8.34 -2.25 -1.82
N GLU A 62 8.63 -2.77 -0.63
CA GLU A 62 9.05 -1.99 0.52
C GLU A 62 10.02 -2.82 1.35
N LEU A 63 11.06 -2.17 1.85
CA LEU A 63 12.12 -2.82 2.60
C LEU A 63 11.75 -2.97 4.09
N SER A 64 11.09 -1.95 4.65
CA SER A 64 10.71 -1.92 6.06
C SER A 64 9.45 -2.76 6.30
N PRO A 65 9.51 -3.85 7.09
CA PRO A 65 8.32 -4.65 7.39
C PRO A 65 7.19 -3.83 8.02
N ALA A 66 7.53 -2.87 8.89
CA ALA A 66 6.54 -1.99 9.50
C ALA A 66 5.81 -1.11 8.46
N PHE A 67 6.49 -0.69 7.38
CA PHE A 67 5.83 0.07 6.31
C PHE A 67 5.07 -0.82 5.33
N VAL A 68 5.45 -2.08 5.17
CA VAL A 68 4.61 -3.08 4.50
C VAL A 68 3.26 -3.19 5.20
N ASP A 69 3.26 -3.34 6.53
CA ASP A 69 2.02 -3.42 7.33
C ASP A 69 1.16 -2.15 7.18
N VAL A 70 1.79 -0.97 7.24
CA VAL A 70 1.10 0.31 7.02
C VAL A 70 0.46 0.36 5.64
N ALA A 71 1.19 -0.01 4.58
CA ALA A 71 0.67 0.00 3.22
C ALA A 71 -0.52 -0.95 3.04
N VAL A 72 -0.43 -2.17 3.58
CA VAL A 72 -1.51 -3.17 3.53
C VAL A 72 -2.75 -2.66 4.26
N LEU A 73 -2.60 -2.19 5.50
CA LEU A 73 -3.72 -1.68 6.29
C LEU A 73 -4.39 -0.46 5.65
N ARG A 74 -3.61 0.46 5.08
CA ARG A 74 -4.16 1.62 4.36
C ARG A 74 -4.91 1.19 3.10
N TRP A 75 -4.38 0.23 2.33
CA TRP A 75 -5.07 -0.31 1.16
C TRP A 75 -6.37 -1.02 1.52
N GLN A 76 -6.38 -1.86 2.56
CA GLN A 76 -7.60 -2.52 3.03
C GLN A 76 -8.66 -1.50 3.45
N ARG A 77 -8.29 -0.45 4.20
CA ARG A 77 -9.21 0.64 4.57
C ARG A 77 -9.75 1.40 3.36
N ALA A 78 -8.89 1.68 2.38
CA ALA A 78 -9.27 2.45 1.19
C ALA A 78 -10.20 1.68 0.24
N THR A 79 -10.13 0.36 0.25
CA THR A 79 -10.84 -0.52 -0.71
C THR A 79 -11.97 -1.32 -0.09
N GLY A 80 -11.95 -1.53 1.23
CA GLY A 80 -12.81 -2.49 1.93
C GLY A 80 -12.47 -3.96 1.64
N GLN A 81 -11.38 -4.23 0.92
CA GLN A 81 -10.94 -5.59 0.59
C GLN A 81 -10.04 -6.16 1.69
N GLN A 82 -9.87 -7.47 1.69
CA GLN A 82 -8.94 -8.18 2.57
C GLN A 82 -7.68 -8.56 1.79
N ALA A 83 -6.51 -8.21 2.32
CA ALA A 83 -5.24 -8.57 1.70
C ALA A 83 -4.92 -10.03 2.00
N THR A 84 -4.33 -10.73 1.03
CA THR A 84 -3.97 -12.14 1.15
C THR A 84 -2.52 -12.36 0.78
N LEU A 85 -1.87 -13.30 1.45
CA LEU A 85 -0.53 -13.75 1.10
C LEU A 85 -0.59 -14.60 -0.18
N ASP A 86 0.25 -14.26 -1.16
CA ASP A 86 0.37 -15.04 -2.39
C ASP A 86 0.93 -16.44 -2.08
N GLY A 87 0.30 -17.48 -2.63
CA GLY A 87 0.64 -18.89 -2.36
C GLY A 87 -0.45 -19.65 -1.62
N ASP A 88 -0.63 -19.39 -0.32
CA ASP A 88 -1.58 -20.13 0.54
C ASP A 88 -2.94 -19.43 0.71
N GLY A 89 -3.04 -18.13 0.35
CA GLY A 89 -4.26 -17.35 0.45
C GLY A 89 -4.62 -16.91 1.86
N SER A 90 -3.72 -17.08 2.84
CA SER A 90 -3.92 -16.62 4.21
C SER A 90 -4.15 -15.11 4.24
N SER A 91 -5.11 -14.64 5.05
CA SER A 91 -5.38 -13.20 5.16
C SER A 91 -4.25 -12.46 5.89
N PHE A 92 -4.12 -11.15 5.69
CA PHE A 92 -3.17 -10.34 6.43
C PHE A 92 -3.37 -10.46 7.94
N ASP A 93 -4.63 -10.54 8.39
CA ASP A 93 -4.99 -10.71 9.80
C ASP A 93 -4.46 -12.05 10.35
N ASP A 94 -4.61 -13.15 9.60
CA ASP A 94 -4.11 -14.47 9.97
C ASP A 94 -2.57 -14.48 10.07
N VAL A 95 -1.90 -13.91 9.06
CA VAL A 95 -0.43 -13.86 9.00
C VAL A 95 0.13 -12.97 10.09
N SER A 96 -0.50 -11.83 10.37
CA SER A 96 -0.10 -10.92 11.45
C SER A 96 -0.19 -11.60 12.82
N ALA A 97 -1.29 -12.32 13.09
CA ALA A 97 -1.47 -13.08 14.32
C ALA A 97 -0.39 -14.15 14.50
N GLN A 98 -0.13 -14.96 13.45
CA GLN A 98 0.89 -16.02 13.50
C GLN A 98 2.31 -15.48 13.75
N ARG A 99 2.68 -14.37 13.08
CA ARG A 99 4.01 -13.77 13.21
C ARG A 99 4.21 -13.06 14.54
N SER A 100 3.14 -12.54 15.13
CA SER A 100 3.19 -11.92 16.47
C SER A 100 3.49 -12.98 17.55
N VAL A 101 2.85 -14.14 17.46
CA VAL A 101 3.12 -15.28 18.36
C VAL A 101 4.56 -15.80 18.20
N ALA A 102 5.02 -15.99 16.96
CA ALA A 102 6.39 -16.45 16.70
C ALA A 102 7.46 -15.46 17.22
N ALA A 103 7.16 -14.16 17.20
CA ALA A 103 8.05 -13.12 17.74
C ALA A 103 8.09 -13.14 19.28
N GLU A 104 6.97 -13.42 19.95
CA GLU A 104 6.90 -13.60 21.41
C GLU A 104 7.64 -14.87 21.87
N GLU A 105 7.53 -15.99 21.14
CA GLU A 105 8.23 -17.24 21.46
C GLU A 105 9.76 -17.14 21.30
N HIS A 106 10.25 -16.23 20.46
CA HIS A 106 11.68 -15.96 20.25
C HIS A 106 12.21 -14.77 21.08
N ALA A 107 11.40 -14.17 21.94
CA ALA A 107 11.85 -13.12 22.86
C ALA A 107 12.64 -13.75 24.03
N PRO A 108 13.81 -13.18 24.41
CA PRO A 108 14.68 -13.72 25.46
C PRO A 108 14.09 -13.61 26.88
#